data_AF-A0A5B1M5L8-F1
#
_entry.id   AF-A0A5B1M5L8-F1
#
_cell.length_a   1.000
_cell.length_b   1.000
_cell.length_c   1.000
_cell.angle_alpha   90.00
_cell.angle_beta   90.00
_cell.angle_gamma   90.00
#
_symmetry.space_group_name_H-M   'P 1'
#
loop_
_entity.id
_entity.type
_entity.pdbx_description
1 polymer ?
#
loop_
_entity_poly.entity_id
_entity_poly.type
_entity_poly.pdbx_seq_one_letter_code
_entity_poly.pdbx_strand_id
1 'polypeptide(L)'
;MTEDARSTGSGEPKDTPVGPPPTVTPADAVGGPPPTDGPTPAPPPPPTQTAPAGAPPPPSGTTTAVMDPPPPPPPAVVERRRDRPGMSLLPISLGVGLLAAAIVLSAARTRSDGDLDWSNYTVGLGATAVLVLVALVSLLGGVGRTREELATWPGAIGVLGVGAMLGVGLEDVSGADDWLPYLVGGVVVLLSVLGYVAIRRGAFVVTAILGLGLVYLQACDDLLSDIGDDDGAIVAAAAVAVFVLVVTAVGWILPTRALSGVVAGVVGVIGFNGVLLVLVISQAFAPFFSLDMIGGEDGAASGAEGPKADFDTDVYVILALAAVLTLVWALAAALNGNPGFTVLAIAMPASVVPTATFVLVVDHPTWWGAALAVAGTLVLALVGLQQLLARKRRA
;
A
#
# COMPACT_ATOMS: atom_id res chain seq x y z
N MET A 1 50.17 -40.01 1.96
CA MET A 1 49.39 -40.77 2.95
C MET A 1 47.96 -40.77 2.46
N THR A 2 47.56 -41.90 1.92
CA THR A 2 46.28 -42.22 1.29
C THR A 2 45.41 -42.89 2.34
N GLU A 3 44.22 -42.35 2.62
CA GLU A 3 43.18 -43.07 3.36
C GLU A 3 41.94 -43.20 2.49
N ASP A 4 41.80 -44.42 1.98
CA ASP A 4 40.62 -45.00 1.38
C ASP A 4 39.51 -45.16 2.42
N ALA A 5 38.27 -44.80 2.07
CA ALA A 5 37.08 -45.31 2.75
C ALA A 5 36.06 -45.83 1.73
N ARG A 6 35.55 -47.02 2.06
CA ARG A 6 34.92 -48.01 1.18
C ARG A 6 33.49 -47.68 0.76
N SER A 7 33.23 -48.05 -0.49
CA SER A 7 31.93 -48.39 -1.08
C SER A 7 31.25 -49.56 -0.36
N THR A 8 29.97 -49.41 -0.03
CA THR A 8 29.03 -50.51 0.23
C THR A 8 27.66 -50.21 -0.39
N GLY A 9 27.38 -50.87 -1.51
CA GLY A 9 26.22 -51.76 -1.64
C GLY A 9 24.81 -51.18 -1.49
N SER A 10 24.22 -50.92 -2.66
CA SER A 10 22.80 -51.01 -3.05
C SER A 10 21.84 -51.80 -2.13
N GLY A 11 20.81 -51.11 -1.65
CA GLY A 11 19.52 -51.70 -1.28
C GLY A 11 18.41 -50.97 -2.03
N GLU A 12 17.82 -51.63 -3.03
CA GLU A 12 16.56 -51.22 -3.67
C GLU A 12 15.41 -51.24 -2.65
N PRO A 13 14.51 -50.24 -2.70
CA PRO A 13 13.09 -50.47 -2.48
C PRO A 13 12.32 -50.26 -3.80
N LYS A 14 11.65 -51.34 -4.19
CA LYS A 14 10.66 -51.45 -5.25
C LYS A 14 9.45 -50.52 -5.05
N ASP A 15 9.03 -49.91 -6.16
CA ASP A 15 7.67 -49.64 -6.63
C ASP A 15 6.66 -48.92 -5.73
N THR A 16 6.28 -47.70 -6.13
CA THR A 16 5.01 -47.50 -6.89
C THR A 16 4.91 -46.06 -7.43
N PRO A 17 4.49 -45.86 -8.69
CA PRO A 17 4.31 -44.52 -9.26
C PRO A 17 2.99 -43.93 -8.77
N VAL A 18 3.08 -42.84 -8.01
CA VAL A 18 1.93 -41.98 -7.71
C VAL A 18 1.52 -41.30 -9.02
N GLY A 19 0.32 -41.64 -9.51
CA GLY A 19 -0.23 -41.11 -10.75
C GLY A 19 -0.36 -39.57 -10.73
N PRO A 20 -0.49 -38.96 -11.92
CA PRO A 20 -0.66 -37.52 -12.04
C PRO A 20 -1.96 -37.07 -11.33
N PRO A 21 -1.97 -35.88 -10.71
CA PRO A 21 -3.16 -35.34 -10.09
C PRO A 21 -4.29 -35.22 -11.13
N PRO A 22 -5.57 -35.40 -10.72
CA PRO A 22 -6.69 -35.36 -11.64
C PRO A 22 -6.74 -34.02 -12.37
N THR A 23 -6.75 -34.10 -13.69
CA THR A 23 -7.00 -32.98 -14.59
C THR A 23 -8.43 -32.53 -14.40
N VAL A 24 -8.63 -31.43 -13.67
CA VAL A 24 -9.93 -30.76 -13.59
C VAL A 24 -10.15 -30.06 -14.93
N THR A 25 -10.98 -30.68 -15.78
CA THR A 25 -11.58 -30.01 -16.94
C THR A 25 -12.36 -28.78 -16.47
N PRO A 26 -12.20 -27.60 -17.11
CA PRO A 26 -13.04 -26.45 -16.85
C PRO A 26 -14.44 -26.74 -17.39
N ALA A 27 -15.33 -27.19 -16.52
CA ALA A 27 -16.76 -27.11 -16.77
C ALA A 27 -17.22 -25.69 -16.43
N ASP A 28 -17.72 -24.98 -17.44
CA ASP A 28 -18.70 -23.90 -17.37
C ASP A 28 -18.37 -22.68 -16.50
N ALA A 29 -17.44 -21.86 -17.00
CA ALA A 29 -17.39 -20.43 -16.67
C ALA A 29 -18.53 -19.67 -17.38
N VAL A 30 -19.78 -19.88 -16.94
CA VAL A 30 -20.90 -18.96 -17.18
C VAL A 30 -21.41 -18.47 -15.83
N GLY A 31 -20.55 -17.77 -15.10
CA GLY A 31 -20.93 -16.97 -13.93
C GLY A 31 -21.10 -15.51 -14.36
N GLY A 32 -22.33 -15.09 -14.61
CA GLY A 32 -22.63 -13.66 -14.75
C GLY A 32 -22.31 -12.88 -13.46
N PRO A 33 -22.16 -11.54 -13.52
CA PRO A 33 -21.97 -10.74 -12.32
C PRO A 33 -23.17 -10.90 -11.36
N PRO A 34 -22.95 -10.83 -10.04
CA PRO A 34 -24.03 -10.94 -9.07
C PRO A 34 -25.07 -9.83 -9.29
N PRO A 35 -26.38 -10.12 -9.19
CA PRO A 35 -27.41 -9.10 -9.29
C PRO A 35 -27.25 -8.10 -8.15
N THR A 36 -27.26 -6.82 -8.49
CA THR A 36 -27.44 -5.73 -7.54
C THR A 36 -28.85 -5.82 -6.98
N ASP A 37 -28.99 -6.16 -5.70
CA ASP A 37 -30.26 -6.13 -4.97
C ASP A 37 -30.82 -4.69 -4.98
N GLY A 38 -31.75 -4.43 -5.88
CA GLY A 38 -32.70 -3.34 -5.72
C GLY A 38 -33.66 -3.62 -4.55
N PRO A 39 -34.34 -2.61 -4.00
CA PRO A 39 -35.27 -2.82 -2.90
C PRO A 39 -36.37 -3.81 -3.31
N THR A 40 -36.52 -4.87 -2.50
CA THR A 40 -37.50 -5.94 -2.70
C THR A 40 -38.91 -5.35 -2.76
N PRO A 41 -39.75 -5.72 -3.75
CA PRO A 41 -41.15 -5.31 -3.76
C PRO A 41 -41.87 -5.77 -2.50
N ALA A 42 -42.72 -4.92 -1.94
CA ALA A 42 -43.56 -5.27 -0.80
C ALA A 42 -44.45 -6.49 -1.14
N PRO A 43 -44.67 -7.41 -0.18
CA PRO A 43 -45.52 -8.57 -0.42
C PRO A 43 -46.97 -8.12 -0.73
N PRO A 44 -47.67 -8.83 -1.63
CA PRO A 44 -49.06 -8.51 -1.95
C PRO A 44 -49.95 -8.67 -0.70
N PRO A 45 -51.00 -7.84 -0.56
CA PRO A 45 -51.96 -7.99 0.53
C PRO A 45 -52.66 -9.36 0.45
N PRO A 46 -53.02 -9.97 1.59
CA PRO A 46 -53.69 -11.26 1.61
C PRO A 46 -55.05 -11.18 0.89
N PRO A 47 -55.47 -12.26 0.20
CA PRO A 47 -56.75 -12.28 -0.49
C PRO A 47 -57.89 -12.14 0.51
N THR A 48 -58.80 -11.21 0.23
CA THR A 48 -60.05 -11.03 0.95
C THR A 48 -60.90 -12.29 0.77
N GLN A 49 -60.98 -13.14 1.79
CA GLN A 49 -61.91 -14.28 1.78
C GLN A 49 -63.33 -13.73 1.78
N THR A 50 -63.97 -13.77 0.61
CA THR A 50 -65.42 -13.64 0.49
C THR A 50 -66.01 -14.98 0.92
N ALA A 51 -66.65 -15.02 2.09
CA ALA A 51 -67.35 -16.22 2.55
C ALA A 51 -68.52 -16.55 1.61
N PRO A 52 -68.61 -17.76 1.03
CA PRO A 52 -69.83 -18.20 0.39
C PRO A 52 -70.84 -18.55 1.48
N ALA A 53 -71.99 -17.86 1.46
CA ALA A 53 -73.16 -18.26 2.21
C ALA A 53 -73.68 -19.60 1.67
N GLY A 54 -73.59 -20.66 2.47
CA GLY A 54 -74.24 -21.95 2.18
C GLY A 54 -73.35 -23.15 2.42
N ALA A 55 -73.09 -23.50 3.68
CA ALA A 55 -72.63 -24.83 4.05
C ALA A 55 -73.43 -25.33 5.27
N PRO A 56 -73.92 -26.59 5.28
CA PRO A 56 -74.72 -27.15 6.36
C PRO A 56 -73.88 -27.42 7.63
N PRO A 57 -74.48 -27.44 8.83
CA PRO A 57 -73.73 -27.60 10.08
C PRO A 57 -73.10 -29.01 10.18
N PRO A 58 -71.87 -29.13 10.70
CA PRO A 58 -71.22 -30.42 10.87
C PRO A 58 -71.79 -31.22 12.05
N PRO A 59 -71.75 -32.57 12.01
CA PRO A 59 -72.30 -33.42 13.03
C PRO A 59 -71.43 -33.44 14.30
N SER A 60 -72.10 -33.43 15.44
CA SER A 60 -71.51 -33.58 16.77
C SER A 60 -70.75 -34.90 16.90
N GLY A 61 -69.42 -34.83 16.82
CA GLY A 61 -68.50 -35.94 17.04
C GLY A 61 -67.45 -35.57 18.07
N THR A 62 -67.52 -36.20 19.23
CA THR A 62 -66.55 -36.09 20.32
C THR A 62 -65.26 -36.80 19.90
N THR A 63 -64.30 -36.04 19.38
CA THR A 63 -62.91 -36.50 19.24
C THR A 63 -62.03 -35.68 20.15
N THR A 64 -61.46 -36.34 21.15
CA THR A 64 -60.33 -35.86 21.95
C THR A 64 -59.17 -35.49 21.03
N ALA A 65 -59.07 -34.22 20.67
CA ALA A 65 -57.90 -33.68 19.99
C ALA A 65 -56.75 -33.63 20.99
N VAL A 66 -55.78 -34.52 20.81
CA VAL A 66 -54.44 -34.35 21.37
C VAL A 66 -53.91 -33.04 20.80
N MET A 67 -53.81 -32.01 21.64
CA MET A 67 -53.12 -30.78 21.26
C MET A 67 -51.63 -31.12 21.16
N ASP A 68 -51.12 -31.17 19.93
CA ASP A 68 -49.69 -31.08 19.72
C ASP A 68 -49.18 -29.77 20.35
N PRO A 69 -48.06 -29.81 21.10
CA PRO A 69 -47.47 -28.60 21.67
C PRO A 69 -47.12 -27.64 20.51
N PRO A 70 -47.35 -26.33 20.69
CA PRO A 70 -47.04 -25.36 19.65
C PRO A 70 -45.56 -25.49 19.25
N PRO A 71 -45.24 -25.40 17.93
CA PRO A 71 -43.86 -25.48 17.48
C PRO A 71 -43.01 -24.43 18.22
N PRO A 72 -41.77 -24.78 18.62
CA PRO A 72 -40.91 -23.84 19.31
C PRO A 72 -40.77 -22.57 18.46
N PRO A 73 -40.82 -21.38 19.08
CA PRO A 73 -40.67 -20.14 18.33
C PRO A 73 -39.39 -20.22 17.49
N PRO A 74 -39.44 -19.78 16.21
CA PRO A 74 -38.23 -19.74 15.40
C PRO A 74 -37.16 -18.99 16.18
N PRO A 75 -35.90 -19.46 16.17
CA PRO A 75 -34.83 -18.79 16.89
C PRO A 75 -34.87 -17.32 16.47
N ALA A 76 -35.06 -16.44 17.45
CA ALA A 76 -35.07 -15.01 17.21
C ALA A 76 -33.84 -14.73 16.34
N VAL A 77 -34.07 -14.24 15.13
CA VAL A 77 -33.00 -13.69 14.31
C VAL A 77 -32.46 -12.59 15.20
N VAL A 78 -31.34 -12.86 15.86
CA VAL A 78 -30.59 -11.85 16.57
C VAL A 78 -30.21 -10.90 15.45
N GLU A 79 -31.00 -9.84 15.29
CA GLU A 79 -30.57 -8.68 14.53
C GLU A 79 -29.21 -8.36 15.10
N ARG A 80 -28.16 -8.71 14.34
CA ARG A 80 -26.82 -8.21 14.61
C ARG A 80 -27.00 -6.73 14.50
N ARG A 81 -27.23 -6.08 15.64
CA ARG A 81 -27.26 -4.65 15.80
C ARG A 81 -26.07 -4.18 14.99
N ARG A 82 -26.33 -3.51 13.87
CA ARG A 82 -25.29 -2.87 13.08
C ARG A 82 -24.70 -1.84 14.03
N ASP A 83 -23.69 -2.24 14.79
CA ASP A 83 -22.84 -1.32 15.53
C ASP A 83 -22.40 -0.30 14.49
N ARG A 84 -22.83 0.95 14.69
CA ARG A 84 -22.52 2.07 13.79
C ARG A 84 -20.99 2.09 13.63
N PRO A 85 -20.41 1.76 12.47
CA PRO A 85 -18.97 1.46 12.36
C PRO A 85 -18.03 2.68 12.48
N GLY A 86 -18.44 3.80 13.07
CA GLY A 86 -17.72 5.07 12.91
C GLY A 86 -17.42 5.86 14.18
N MET A 87 -18.25 5.80 15.23
CA MET A 87 -18.07 6.70 16.39
C MET A 87 -16.96 6.27 17.35
N SER A 88 -16.64 4.96 17.42
CA SER A 88 -15.55 4.46 18.27
C SER A 88 -14.16 4.66 17.65
N LEU A 89 -14.07 4.78 16.32
CA LEU A 89 -12.79 4.94 15.61
C LEU A 89 -12.24 6.36 15.68
N LEU A 90 -13.12 7.37 15.67
CA LEU A 90 -12.73 8.77 15.70
C LEU A 90 -11.81 9.13 16.89
N PRO A 91 -12.15 8.84 18.16
CA PRO A 91 -11.28 9.18 19.28
C PRO A 91 -9.95 8.41 19.24
N ILE A 92 -9.96 7.16 18.76
CA ILE A 92 -8.73 6.36 18.61
C ILE A 92 -7.82 6.99 17.55
N SER A 93 -8.35 7.30 16.36
CA SER A 93 -7.57 7.92 15.29
C SER A 93 -7.03 9.29 15.69
N LEU A 94 -7.80 10.08 16.44
CA LEU A 94 -7.39 11.39 16.91
C LEU A 94 -6.31 11.27 17.99
N GLY A 95 -6.48 10.37 18.96
CA GLY A 95 -5.47 10.10 19.98
C GLY A 95 -4.15 9.57 19.40
N VAL A 96 -4.23 8.60 18.49
CA VAL A 96 -3.05 8.05 17.79
C VAL A 96 -2.39 9.13 16.93
N GLY A 97 -3.17 9.93 16.21
CA GLY A 97 -2.66 11.03 15.38
C GLY A 97 -1.95 12.12 16.20
N LEU A 98 -2.51 12.51 17.34
CA LEU A 98 -1.88 13.49 18.23
C LEU A 98 -0.58 12.95 18.85
N LEU A 99 -0.55 11.67 19.24
CA LEU A 99 0.67 11.03 19.74
C LEU A 99 1.73 10.89 18.64
N ALA A 100 1.33 10.53 17.42
CA ALA A 100 2.22 10.51 16.26
C ALA A 100 2.82 11.89 15.98
N ALA A 101 2.00 12.94 16.01
CA ALA A 101 2.46 14.32 15.84
C ALA A 101 3.44 14.74 16.94
N ALA A 102 3.19 14.35 18.20
CA ALA A 102 4.11 14.59 19.30
C ALA A 102 5.45 13.88 19.10
N ILE A 103 5.45 12.63 18.61
CA ILE A 103 6.68 11.87 18.28
C ILE A 103 7.46 12.60 17.19
N VAL A 104 6.81 12.98 16.09
CA VAL A 104 7.47 13.67 14.96
C VAL A 104 8.03 15.02 15.39
N LEU A 105 7.25 15.82 16.14
CA LEU A 105 7.69 17.12 16.62
C LEU A 105 8.85 16.99 17.62
N SER A 106 8.77 16.02 18.52
CA SER A 106 9.85 15.69 19.46
C SER A 106 11.11 15.28 18.71
N ALA A 107 11.02 14.34 17.76
CA ALA A 107 12.16 13.89 16.97
C ALA A 107 12.84 15.04 16.22
N ALA A 108 12.03 15.89 15.55
CA ALA A 108 12.55 17.04 14.80
C ALA A 108 13.16 18.14 15.68
N ARG A 109 12.79 18.23 16.96
CA ARG A 109 13.27 19.27 17.88
C ARG A 109 14.35 18.81 18.84
N THR A 110 14.49 17.50 19.05
CA THR A 110 15.46 16.93 19.98
C THR A 110 16.91 17.30 19.63
N ARG A 111 17.19 17.57 18.35
CA ARG A 111 18.54 17.84 17.82
C ARG A 111 18.73 19.22 17.19
N SER A 112 17.80 20.16 17.41
CA SER A 112 17.86 21.44 16.69
C SER A 112 19.12 22.26 16.97
N ASP A 113 19.72 22.05 18.15
CA ASP A 113 20.85 22.83 18.65
C ASP A 113 22.17 22.02 18.59
N GLY A 114 22.17 20.87 17.92
CA GLY A 114 23.30 19.93 17.81
C GLY A 114 23.35 18.91 18.97
N ASP A 115 23.14 19.37 20.20
CA ASP A 115 23.07 18.49 21.38
C ASP A 115 21.70 17.83 21.56
N LEU A 116 21.66 16.68 22.25
CA LEU A 116 20.43 15.97 22.59
C LEU A 116 19.63 16.71 23.68
N ASP A 117 18.53 17.37 23.31
CA ASP A 117 17.57 17.90 24.28
C ASP A 117 16.72 16.78 24.89
N TRP A 118 17.15 16.34 26.07
CA TRP A 118 16.46 15.31 26.87
C TRP A 118 14.99 15.64 27.15
N SER A 119 14.62 16.92 27.24
CA SER A 119 13.23 17.32 27.52
C SER A 119 12.33 16.94 26.34
N ASN A 120 12.74 17.30 25.13
CA ASN A 120 12.02 16.93 23.91
C ASN A 120 12.10 15.43 23.66
N TYR A 121 13.27 14.82 23.83
CA TYR A 121 13.46 13.39 23.59
C TYR A 121 12.58 12.52 24.48
N THR A 122 12.49 12.84 25.78
CA THR A 122 11.66 12.09 26.73
C THR A 122 10.16 12.22 26.44
N VAL A 123 9.69 13.36 25.89
CA VAL A 123 8.30 13.50 25.42
C VAL A 123 8.01 12.54 24.26
N GLY A 124 8.93 12.42 23.31
CA GLY A 124 8.81 11.49 22.19
C GLY A 124 8.82 10.02 22.63
N LEU A 125 9.74 9.67 23.55
CA LEU A 125 9.77 8.34 24.18
C LEU A 125 8.48 8.05 24.96
N GLY A 126 7.96 9.02 25.71
CA GLY A 126 6.72 8.90 26.46
C GLY A 126 5.52 8.65 25.55
N ALA A 127 5.38 9.42 24.47
CA ALA A 127 4.32 9.22 23.49
C ALA A 127 4.41 7.86 22.80
N THR A 128 5.62 7.43 22.43
CA THR A 128 5.88 6.11 21.85
C THR A 128 5.52 5.00 22.84
N ALA A 129 5.93 5.12 24.10
CA ALA A 129 5.63 4.16 25.15
C ALA A 129 4.12 4.04 25.39
N VAL A 130 3.38 5.16 25.40
CA VAL A 130 1.91 5.14 25.53
C VAL A 130 1.28 4.34 24.38
N LEU A 131 1.69 4.57 23.13
CA LEU A 131 1.16 3.83 21.98
C LEU A 131 1.41 2.32 22.07
N VAL A 132 2.66 1.94 22.41
CA VAL A 132 3.05 0.53 22.55
C VAL A 132 2.31 -0.13 23.72
N LEU A 133 2.20 0.55 24.86
CA LEU A 133 1.47 0.05 26.03
C LEU A 133 -0.02 -0.12 25.74
N VAL A 134 -0.66 0.87 25.09
CA VAL A 134 -2.06 0.75 24.68
C VAL A 134 -2.26 -0.44 23.75
N ALA A 135 -1.35 -0.64 22.80
CA ALA A 135 -1.41 -1.78 21.89
C ALA A 135 -1.29 -3.12 22.64
N LEU A 136 -0.33 -3.24 23.56
CA LEU A 136 -0.09 -4.45 24.36
C LEU A 136 -1.24 -4.74 25.32
N VAL A 137 -1.74 -3.74 26.05
CA VAL A 137 -2.88 -3.89 26.97
C VAL A 137 -4.12 -4.30 26.19
N SER A 138 -4.36 -3.70 25.02
CA SER A 138 -5.46 -4.10 24.14
C SER A 138 -5.29 -5.53 23.65
N LEU A 139 -4.08 -5.95 23.29
CA LEU A 139 -3.79 -7.31 22.87
C LEU A 139 -4.03 -8.33 24.00
N LEU A 140 -3.70 -8.01 25.24
CA LEU A 140 -3.83 -8.93 26.38
C LEU A 140 -5.22 -8.95 27.02
N GLY A 141 -5.93 -7.82 27.05
CA GLY A 141 -7.17 -7.65 27.81
C GLY A 141 -8.45 -7.51 26.99
N GLY A 142 -8.37 -7.27 25.67
CA GLY A 142 -9.55 -7.05 24.83
C GLY A 142 -10.18 -8.34 24.29
N VAL A 143 -11.47 -8.28 23.98
CA VAL A 143 -12.21 -9.38 23.32
C VAL A 143 -12.84 -8.87 22.02
N GLY A 144 -12.77 -9.66 20.95
CA GLY A 144 -13.42 -9.37 19.68
C GLY A 144 -12.78 -8.23 18.87
N ARG A 145 -13.60 -7.54 18.07
CA ARG A 145 -13.15 -6.58 17.05
C ARG A 145 -12.49 -5.32 17.62
N THR A 146 -12.97 -4.82 18.76
CA THR A 146 -12.40 -3.63 19.43
C THR A 146 -10.96 -3.86 19.88
N ARG A 147 -10.63 -5.08 20.31
CA ARG A 147 -9.27 -5.52 20.64
C ARG A 147 -8.32 -5.31 19.47
N GLU A 148 -8.73 -5.77 18.29
CA GLU A 148 -7.92 -5.73 17.09
C GLU A 148 -7.72 -4.30 16.61
N GLU A 149 -8.76 -3.46 16.63
CA GLU A 149 -8.67 -2.06 16.21
C GLU A 149 -7.79 -1.22 17.16
N LEU A 150 -7.92 -1.42 18.48
CA LEU A 150 -7.10 -0.75 19.50
C LEU A 150 -5.65 -1.26 19.57
N ALA A 151 -5.39 -2.49 19.14
CA ALA A 151 -4.03 -3.01 19.08
C ALA A 151 -3.32 -2.63 17.78
N THR A 152 -4.06 -2.52 16.66
CA THR A 152 -3.47 -2.33 15.33
C THR A 152 -2.89 -0.94 15.13
N TRP A 153 -3.70 0.11 15.32
CA TRP A 153 -3.26 1.48 14.99
C TRP A 153 -2.25 2.05 15.97
N PRO A 154 -2.48 1.99 17.30
CA PRO A 154 -1.46 2.34 18.27
C PRO A 154 -0.19 1.49 18.11
N GLY A 155 -0.33 0.20 17.82
CA GLY A 155 0.82 -0.70 17.62
C GLY A 155 1.66 -0.29 16.41
N ALA A 156 1.04 -0.10 15.24
CA ALA A 156 1.75 0.29 14.02
C ALA A 156 2.47 1.63 14.17
N ILE A 157 1.79 2.66 14.69
CA ILE A 157 2.42 3.98 14.92
C ILE A 157 3.47 3.91 16.03
N GLY A 158 3.24 3.12 17.07
CA GLY A 158 4.22 2.87 18.13
C GLY A 158 5.51 2.26 17.58
N VAL A 159 5.43 1.31 16.64
CA VAL A 159 6.60 0.73 15.96
C VAL A 159 7.37 1.79 15.18
N LEU A 160 6.69 2.67 14.44
CA LEU A 160 7.35 3.80 13.76
C LEU A 160 7.99 4.77 14.76
N GLY A 161 7.32 5.04 15.88
CA GLY A 161 7.86 5.87 16.96
C GLY A 161 9.12 5.29 17.58
N VAL A 162 9.16 3.96 17.80
CA VAL A 162 10.36 3.26 18.26
C VAL A 162 11.51 3.46 17.27
N GLY A 163 11.26 3.30 15.97
CA GLY A 163 12.27 3.56 14.94
C GLY A 163 12.78 4.99 14.96
N ALA A 164 11.87 5.98 14.99
CA ALA A 164 12.21 7.40 14.99
C ALA A 164 13.04 7.80 16.23
N MET A 165 12.62 7.36 17.43
CA MET A 165 13.33 7.68 18.66
C MET A 165 14.69 6.97 18.75
N LEU A 166 14.78 5.74 18.23
CA LEU A 166 16.05 5.02 18.14
C LEU A 166 17.03 5.71 17.19
N GLY A 167 16.56 6.24 16.06
CA GLY A 167 17.36 7.05 15.15
C GLY A 167 17.95 8.27 15.84
N VAL A 168 17.08 9.12 16.40
CA VAL A 168 17.49 10.37 17.08
C VAL A 168 18.41 10.11 18.28
N GLY A 169 18.16 9.03 19.03
CA GLY A 169 18.92 8.70 20.23
C GLY A 169 20.33 8.18 19.96
N LEU A 170 20.58 7.61 18.77
CA LEU A 170 21.86 7.00 18.40
C LEU A 170 22.65 7.79 17.36
N GLU A 171 22.13 8.93 16.90
CA GLU A 171 22.73 9.78 15.86
C GLU A 171 24.18 10.23 16.17
N ASP A 172 24.52 10.50 17.44
CA ASP A 172 25.90 10.92 17.81
C ASP A 172 26.90 9.77 17.94
N VAL A 173 26.46 8.52 17.78
CA VAL A 173 27.39 7.40 17.89
C VAL A 173 28.33 7.48 16.69
N SER A 174 29.64 7.54 16.94
CA SER A 174 30.64 7.64 15.88
C SER A 174 30.43 6.53 14.84
N GLY A 175 30.25 6.93 13.56
CA GLY A 175 29.97 6.01 12.45
C GLY A 175 28.52 5.51 12.40
N ALA A 176 27.58 6.16 13.09
CA ALA A 176 26.16 5.82 13.04
C ALA A 176 25.58 5.92 11.63
N ASP A 177 26.02 6.85 10.81
CA ASP A 177 25.46 7.12 9.48
C ASP A 177 25.39 5.86 8.60
N ASP A 178 26.41 5.00 8.67
CA ASP A 178 26.52 3.80 7.84
C ASP A 178 25.60 2.64 8.29
N TRP A 179 25.26 2.55 9.58
CA TRP A 179 24.55 1.38 10.14
C TRP A 179 23.21 1.70 10.81
N LEU A 180 23.00 2.95 11.22
CA LEU A 180 21.82 3.38 11.95
C LEU A 180 20.54 3.22 11.11
N PRO A 181 20.50 3.58 9.81
CA PRO A 181 19.32 3.35 8.97
C PRO A 181 18.98 1.86 8.85
N TYR A 182 19.97 0.98 8.77
CA TYR A 182 19.78 -0.47 8.80
C TYR A 182 19.19 -0.94 10.13
N LEU A 183 19.69 -0.42 11.26
CA LEU A 183 19.15 -0.77 12.57
C LEU A 183 17.71 -0.27 12.73
N VAL A 184 17.44 1.00 12.44
CA VAL A 184 16.11 1.61 12.55
C VAL A 184 15.12 0.88 11.66
N GLY A 185 15.44 0.73 10.37
CA GLY A 185 14.60 0.02 9.41
C GLY A 185 14.39 -1.44 9.79
N GLY A 186 15.45 -2.13 10.22
CA GLY A 186 15.41 -3.52 10.69
C GLY A 186 14.52 -3.71 11.92
N VAL A 187 14.62 -2.84 12.92
CA VAL A 187 13.76 -2.86 14.12
C VAL A 187 12.30 -2.62 13.74
N VAL A 188 12.03 -1.64 12.87
CA VAL A 188 10.68 -1.35 12.38
C VAL A 188 10.10 -2.57 11.64
N VAL A 189 10.87 -3.20 10.76
CA VAL A 189 10.45 -4.43 10.05
C VAL A 189 10.18 -5.56 11.03
N LEU A 190 11.10 -5.83 11.95
CA LEU A 190 10.98 -6.92 12.92
C LEU A 190 9.73 -6.77 13.80
N LEU A 191 9.53 -5.60 14.40
CA LEU A 191 8.37 -5.33 15.24
C LEU A 191 7.07 -5.35 14.43
N SER A 192 7.11 -4.88 13.18
CA SER A 192 5.96 -4.94 12.27
C SER A 192 5.58 -6.37 11.91
N VAL A 193 6.56 -7.24 11.63
CA VAL A 193 6.32 -8.66 11.38
C VAL A 193 5.71 -9.33 12.60
N LEU A 194 6.24 -9.06 13.81
CA LEU A 194 5.67 -9.57 15.06
C LEU A 194 4.22 -9.10 15.26
N GLY A 195 3.93 -7.82 15.03
CA GLY A 195 2.58 -7.26 15.09
C GLY A 195 1.63 -7.87 14.05
N TYR A 196 2.12 -8.10 12.83
CA TYR A 196 1.36 -8.77 11.77
C TYR A 196 1.07 -10.23 12.13
N VAL A 197 2.02 -10.98 12.68
CA VAL A 197 1.81 -12.37 13.12
C VAL A 197 0.77 -12.42 14.24
N ALA A 198 0.80 -11.46 15.16
CA ALA A 198 -0.10 -11.41 16.31
C ALA A 198 -1.55 -11.03 15.94
N ILE A 199 -1.75 -10.06 15.04
CA ILE A 199 -3.07 -9.44 14.78
C ILE A 199 -3.57 -9.69 13.35
N ARG A 200 -2.69 -10.04 12.41
CA ARG A 200 -2.96 -10.28 10.98
C ARG A 200 -3.65 -9.11 10.27
N ARG A 201 -3.21 -7.89 10.59
CA ARG A 201 -3.79 -6.63 10.06
C ARG A 201 -2.83 -5.89 9.15
N GLY A 202 -3.42 -5.22 8.16
CA GLY A 202 -2.69 -4.52 7.11
C GLY A 202 -1.81 -3.37 7.57
N ALA A 203 -2.12 -2.71 8.69
CA ALA A 203 -1.32 -1.57 9.18
C ALA A 203 0.14 -1.94 9.42
N PHE A 204 0.40 -3.14 9.94
CA PHE A 204 1.76 -3.64 10.15
C PHE A 204 2.49 -3.96 8.84
N VAL A 205 1.76 -4.29 7.77
CA VAL A 205 2.35 -4.44 6.44
C VAL A 205 2.83 -3.09 5.93
N VAL A 206 2.05 -2.02 6.17
CA VAL A 206 2.45 -0.65 5.79
C VAL A 206 3.74 -0.24 6.51
N THR A 207 3.81 -0.45 7.83
CA THR A 207 5.01 -0.10 8.60
C THR A 207 6.21 -0.95 8.25
N ALA A 208 6.01 -2.25 7.94
CA ALA A 208 7.07 -3.10 7.42
C ALA A 208 7.62 -2.59 6.08
N ILE A 209 6.76 -2.14 5.16
CA ILE A 209 7.19 -1.56 3.88
C ILE A 209 7.99 -0.28 4.12
N LEU A 210 7.56 0.59 5.04
CA LEU A 210 8.30 1.81 5.38
C LEU A 210 9.67 1.49 5.98
N GLY A 211 9.73 0.55 6.93
CA GLY A 211 11.00 0.10 7.52
C GLY A 211 11.94 -0.52 6.49
N LEU A 212 11.41 -1.35 5.58
CA LEU A 212 12.18 -1.92 4.47
C LEU A 212 12.65 -0.83 3.50
N GLY A 213 11.85 0.22 3.30
CA GLY A 213 12.24 1.39 2.53
C GLY A 213 13.48 2.09 3.09
N LEU A 214 13.57 2.24 4.42
CA LEU A 214 14.76 2.82 5.06
C LEU A 214 16.02 1.97 4.83
N VAL A 215 15.92 0.66 5.05
CA VAL A 215 17.00 -0.30 4.77
C VAL A 215 17.42 -0.22 3.29
N TYR A 216 16.43 -0.16 2.40
CA TYR A 216 16.67 -0.14 0.96
C TYR A 216 17.33 1.16 0.50
N LEU A 217 16.91 2.31 1.05
CA LEU A 217 17.54 3.60 0.74
C LEU A 217 19.01 3.62 1.15
N GLN A 218 19.34 3.13 2.35
CA GLN A 218 20.74 3.01 2.77
C GLN A 218 21.53 2.07 1.87
N ALA A 219 20.96 0.92 1.53
CA ALA A 219 21.62 -0.02 0.61
C ALA A 219 21.86 0.57 -0.79
N CYS A 220 20.98 1.47 -1.23
CA CYS A 220 21.19 2.21 -2.47
C CYS A 220 22.26 3.28 -2.32
N ASP A 221 22.29 4.01 -1.20
CA ASP A 221 23.30 5.04 -0.93
C ASP A 221 24.71 4.42 -0.88
N ASP A 222 24.88 3.33 -0.14
CA ASP A 222 26.13 2.57 -0.07
C ASP A 222 26.57 2.11 -1.47
N LEU A 223 25.64 1.56 -2.27
CA LEU A 223 25.93 1.08 -3.62
C LEU A 223 26.23 2.23 -4.61
N LEU A 224 25.55 3.35 -4.46
CA LEU A 224 25.68 4.54 -5.31
C LEU A 224 27.00 5.26 -5.05
N SER A 225 27.44 5.31 -3.80
CA SER A 225 28.71 5.91 -3.41
C SER A 225 29.91 5.27 -4.15
N ASP A 226 29.77 4.02 -4.58
CA ASP A 226 30.78 3.28 -5.36
C ASP A 226 30.71 3.53 -6.88
N ILE A 227 29.59 4.06 -7.42
CA ILE A 227 29.32 4.09 -8.88
C ILE A 227 29.65 5.45 -9.54
N GLY A 228 29.79 6.54 -8.77
CA GLY A 228 30.13 7.88 -9.29
C GLY A 228 28.92 8.77 -9.62
N ASP A 229 29.13 10.09 -9.67
CA ASP A 229 28.08 11.12 -9.52
C ASP A 229 27.23 11.42 -10.77
N ASP A 230 27.63 11.01 -11.97
CA ASP A 230 27.04 11.54 -13.21
C ASP A 230 25.60 11.05 -13.51
N ASP A 231 25.15 9.91 -12.94
CA ASP A 231 23.85 9.28 -13.26
C ASP A 231 22.87 9.20 -12.06
N GLY A 232 23.08 10.02 -11.02
CA GLY A 232 22.39 9.87 -9.73
C GLY A 232 20.85 9.86 -9.81
N ALA A 233 20.25 10.67 -10.69
CA ALA A 233 18.80 10.75 -10.83
C ALA A 233 18.19 9.52 -11.51
N ILE A 234 18.83 8.99 -12.56
CA ILE A 234 18.42 7.75 -13.22
C ILE A 234 18.48 6.60 -12.22
N VAL A 235 19.60 6.47 -11.51
CA VAL A 235 19.78 5.34 -10.58
C VAL A 235 18.80 5.45 -9.41
N ALA A 236 18.54 6.64 -8.89
CA ALA A 236 17.52 6.85 -7.86
C ALA A 236 16.11 6.43 -8.35
N ALA A 237 15.72 6.83 -9.57
CA ALA A 237 14.43 6.43 -10.13
C ALA A 237 14.34 4.92 -10.40
N ALA A 238 15.43 4.31 -10.89
CA ALA A 238 15.54 2.88 -11.07
C ALA A 238 15.44 2.13 -9.73
N ALA A 239 16.11 2.61 -8.69
CA ALA A 239 16.02 2.07 -7.34
C ALA A 239 14.59 2.11 -6.79
N VAL A 240 13.90 3.26 -6.93
CA VAL A 240 12.48 3.37 -6.57
C VAL A 240 11.63 2.37 -7.34
N ALA A 241 11.84 2.23 -8.66
CA ALA A 241 11.10 1.26 -9.48
C ALA A 241 11.35 -0.19 -9.04
N VAL A 242 12.61 -0.56 -8.79
CA VAL A 242 12.99 -1.90 -8.32
C VAL A 242 12.36 -2.18 -6.97
N PHE A 243 12.44 -1.25 -6.01
CA PHE A 243 11.80 -1.38 -4.71
C PHE A 243 10.29 -1.65 -4.85
N VAL A 244 9.59 -0.81 -5.62
CA VAL A 244 8.16 -0.94 -5.85
C VAL A 244 7.80 -2.30 -6.45
N LEU A 245 8.54 -2.74 -7.47
CA LEU A 245 8.32 -4.03 -8.14
C LEU A 245 8.57 -5.20 -7.19
N VAL A 246 9.66 -5.19 -6.45
CA VAL A 246 10.02 -6.24 -5.49
C VAL A 246 8.99 -6.32 -4.37
N VAL A 247 8.64 -5.21 -3.74
CA VAL A 247 7.65 -5.19 -2.65
C VAL A 247 6.27 -5.62 -3.16
N THR A 248 5.88 -5.19 -4.37
CA THR A 248 4.61 -5.62 -4.97
C THR A 248 4.61 -7.12 -5.29
N ALA A 249 5.71 -7.66 -5.81
CA ALA A 249 5.86 -9.08 -6.12
C ALA A 249 5.84 -9.95 -4.86
N VAL A 250 6.59 -9.58 -3.83
CA VAL A 250 6.59 -10.26 -2.53
C VAL A 250 5.21 -10.16 -1.88
N GLY A 251 4.61 -8.97 -1.93
CA GLY A 251 3.26 -8.71 -1.44
C GLY A 251 2.20 -9.60 -2.10
N TRP A 252 2.42 -10.01 -3.34
CA TRP A 252 1.51 -10.88 -4.09
C TRP A 252 1.33 -12.27 -3.47
N ILE A 253 2.31 -12.72 -2.68
CA ILE A 253 2.29 -13.99 -1.96
C ILE A 253 1.39 -13.88 -0.70
N LEU A 254 1.14 -12.66 -0.22
CA LEU A 254 0.39 -12.41 1.00
C LEU A 254 -1.12 -12.28 0.74
N PRO A 255 -1.98 -12.63 1.72
CA PRO A 255 -3.42 -12.33 1.66
C PRO A 255 -3.72 -10.84 1.48
N THR A 256 -2.77 -9.98 1.86
CA THR A 256 -2.82 -8.51 1.75
C THR A 256 -2.16 -7.99 0.46
N ARG A 257 -2.15 -8.77 -0.62
CA ARG A 257 -1.53 -8.42 -1.91
C ARG A 257 -1.92 -7.06 -2.47
N ALA A 258 -3.20 -6.70 -2.37
CA ALA A 258 -3.68 -5.42 -2.86
C ALA A 258 -3.17 -4.26 -2.01
N LEU A 259 -3.14 -4.41 -0.68
CA LEU A 259 -2.66 -3.36 0.22
C LEU A 259 -1.17 -3.12 0.05
N SER A 260 -0.36 -4.18 0.04
CA SER A 260 1.09 -4.09 -0.12
C SER A 260 1.48 -3.46 -1.46
N GLY A 261 0.87 -3.89 -2.57
CA GLY A 261 1.10 -3.29 -3.88
C GLY A 261 0.64 -1.83 -3.96
N VAL A 262 -0.50 -1.47 -3.34
CA VAL A 262 -0.96 -0.08 -3.33
C VAL A 262 -0.05 0.82 -2.51
N VAL A 263 0.38 0.39 -1.33
CA VAL A 263 1.28 1.15 -0.46
C VAL A 263 2.65 1.32 -1.12
N ALA A 264 3.23 0.25 -1.66
CA ALA A 264 4.45 0.32 -2.44
C ALA A 264 4.29 1.29 -3.61
N GLY A 265 3.16 1.24 -4.32
CA GLY A 265 2.89 2.17 -5.41
C GLY A 265 2.78 3.62 -4.97
N VAL A 266 2.19 3.92 -3.81
CA VAL A 266 2.18 5.30 -3.26
C VAL A 266 3.60 5.77 -2.97
N VAL A 267 4.44 4.93 -2.36
CA VAL A 267 5.87 5.23 -2.16
C VAL A 267 6.57 5.46 -3.50
N GLY A 268 6.25 4.66 -4.53
CA GLY A 268 6.73 4.84 -5.89
C GLY A 268 6.36 6.20 -6.47
N VAL A 269 5.08 6.58 -6.44
CA VAL A 269 4.62 7.88 -6.96
C VAL A 269 5.32 9.03 -6.25
N ILE A 270 5.46 8.97 -4.92
CA ILE A 270 6.18 9.99 -4.14
C ILE A 270 7.66 10.02 -4.52
N GLY A 271 8.31 8.85 -4.61
CA GLY A 271 9.73 8.74 -4.95
C GLY A 271 10.05 9.31 -6.33
N PHE A 272 9.27 8.96 -7.36
CA PHE A 272 9.43 9.50 -8.71
C PHE A 272 9.23 11.03 -8.76
N ASN A 273 8.22 11.55 -8.06
CA ASN A 273 8.03 13.01 -7.98
C ASN A 273 9.16 13.68 -7.19
N GLY A 274 9.69 13.03 -6.15
CA GLY A 274 10.85 13.52 -5.41
C GLY A 274 12.09 13.64 -6.29
N VAL A 275 12.44 12.60 -7.03
CA VAL A 275 13.57 12.61 -7.97
C VAL A 275 13.41 13.70 -9.02
N LEU A 276 12.23 13.81 -9.65
CA LEU A 276 11.97 14.87 -10.62
C LEU A 276 11.99 16.27 -10.01
N LEU A 277 11.48 16.43 -8.78
CA LEU A 277 11.51 17.71 -8.08
C LEU A 277 12.95 18.16 -7.79
N VAL A 278 13.84 17.22 -7.41
CA VAL A 278 15.27 17.51 -7.26
C VAL A 278 15.85 18.02 -8.58
N LEU A 279 15.55 17.37 -9.72
CA LEU A 279 16.00 17.84 -11.04
C LEU A 279 15.46 19.25 -11.37
N VAL A 280 14.17 19.51 -11.11
CA VAL A 280 13.57 20.86 -11.30
C VAL A 280 14.32 21.91 -10.47
N ILE A 281 14.61 21.61 -9.21
CA ILE A 281 15.32 22.53 -8.31
C ILE A 281 16.75 22.75 -8.82
N SER A 282 17.49 21.67 -9.15
CA SER A 282 18.85 21.76 -9.69
C SER A 282 18.91 22.64 -10.94
N GLN A 283 17.95 22.48 -11.85
CA GLN A 283 17.87 23.30 -13.06
C GLN A 283 17.49 24.76 -12.78
N ALA A 284 16.55 25.02 -11.87
CA ALA A 284 16.11 26.36 -11.52
C ALA A 284 17.21 27.18 -10.82
N PHE A 285 18.06 26.53 -10.03
CA PHE A 285 19.13 27.17 -9.27
C PHE A 285 20.52 27.10 -9.91
N ALA A 286 20.71 26.29 -10.96
CA ALA A 286 21.98 26.22 -11.70
C ALA A 286 22.55 27.60 -12.10
N PRO A 287 21.74 28.58 -12.59
CA PRO A 287 22.24 29.91 -12.92
C PRO A 287 22.78 30.69 -11.69
N PHE A 288 22.17 30.51 -10.52
CA PHE A 288 22.58 31.20 -9.30
C PHE A 288 23.93 30.70 -8.78
N PHE A 289 24.17 29.39 -8.80
CA PHE A 289 25.45 28.80 -8.40
C PHE A 289 26.57 29.07 -9.42
N SER A 290 26.22 29.17 -10.70
CA SER A 290 27.19 29.54 -11.75
C SER A 290 27.69 30.99 -11.63
N LEU A 291 26.89 31.89 -11.06
CA LEU A 291 27.23 33.31 -10.88
C LEU A 291 28.13 33.57 -9.66
N ASP A 292 27.95 32.82 -8.58
CA ASP A 292 28.70 33.02 -7.32
C ASP A 292 30.15 32.48 -7.41
N MET A 293 30.38 31.44 -8.23
CA MET A 293 31.73 30.93 -8.55
C MET A 293 32.54 31.85 -9.49
N ILE A 294 31.90 32.82 -10.16
CA ILE A 294 32.54 33.78 -11.09
C ILE A 294 32.97 35.08 -10.35
N GLY A 295 32.62 35.22 -9.06
CA GLY A 295 33.03 36.37 -8.23
C GLY A 295 34.46 36.32 -7.70
N GLY A 296 35.19 35.22 -7.90
CA GLY A 296 36.58 35.04 -7.47
C GLY A 296 37.58 35.39 -8.57
N GLU A 297 38.14 36.60 -8.47
CA GLU A 297 39.42 37.10 -9.02
C GLU A 297 40.01 36.36 -10.25
N ASP A 298 39.77 36.97 -11.41
CA ASP A 298 40.71 37.19 -12.52
C ASP A 298 40.23 36.76 -13.92
N GLY A 299 40.03 37.78 -14.76
CA GLY A 299 40.61 37.76 -16.11
C GLY A 299 39.90 36.96 -17.19
N ALA A 300 38.90 37.58 -17.82
CA ALA A 300 38.60 37.52 -19.25
C ALA A 300 39.08 36.27 -20.04
N ALA A 301 38.19 35.29 -20.25
CA ALA A 301 38.23 34.41 -21.41
C ALA A 301 36.85 33.84 -21.72
N SER A 302 36.26 34.30 -22.83
CA SER A 302 35.16 33.70 -23.62
C SER A 302 33.86 33.30 -22.90
N GLY A 303 32.72 33.68 -23.48
CA GLY A 303 31.40 33.13 -23.15
C GLY A 303 31.28 31.66 -23.53
N ALA A 304 32.07 30.80 -22.89
CA ALA A 304 31.78 29.38 -22.82
C ALA A 304 30.54 29.27 -21.94
N GLU A 305 29.38 29.08 -22.58
CA GLU A 305 28.28 28.38 -21.92
C GLU A 305 28.92 27.15 -21.28
N GLY A 306 28.99 27.13 -19.94
CA GLY A 306 29.42 25.94 -19.23
C GLY A 306 28.60 24.75 -19.73
N PRO A 307 29.15 23.51 -19.71
CA PRO A 307 28.43 22.34 -20.17
C PRO A 307 27.01 22.36 -19.61
N LYS A 308 26.02 22.60 -20.47
CA LYS A 308 24.63 22.59 -20.05
C LYS A 308 24.35 21.16 -19.65
N ALA A 309 24.12 20.92 -18.36
CA ALA A 309 23.79 19.58 -17.88
C ALA A 309 22.60 19.08 -18.70
N ASP A 310 22.83 18.04 -19.49
CA ASP A 310 21.84 17.46 -20.39
C ASP A 310 21.02 16.44 -19.61
N PHE A 311 19.95 16.92 -18.98
CA PHE A 311 19.03 16.09 -18.20
C PHE A 311 17.97 15.41 -19.07
N ASP A 312 17.98 15.61 -20.39
CA ASP A 312 16.90 15.13 -21.25
C ASP A 312 16.84 13.60 -21.22
N THR A 313 18.00 12.94 -21.32
CA THR A 313 18.11 11.48 -21.28
C THR A 313 17.55 10.91 -19.98
N ASP A 314 17.92 11.50 -18.84
CA ASP A 314 17.46 11.08 -17.51
C ASP A 314 15.94 11.15 -17.41
N VAL A 315 15.34 12.26 -17.83
CA VAL A 315 13.90 12.45 -17.74
C VAL A 315 13.16 11.45 -18.63
N TYR A 316 13.66 11.15 -19.84
CA TYR A 316 13.05 10.14 -20.70
C TYR A 316 13.12 8.73 -20.09
N VAL A 317 14.23 8.37 -19.44
CA VAL A 317 14.35 7.09 -18.72
C VAL A 317 13.37 7.03 -17.54
N ILE A 318 13.28 8.11 -16.76
CA ILE A 318 12.33 8.23 -15.65
C ILE A 318 10.89 8.08 -16.14
N LEU A 319 10.53 8.76 -17.25
CA LEU A 319 9.20 8.64 -17.87
C LEU A 319 8.92 7.22 -18.37
N ALA A 320 9.90 6.54 -18.95
CA ALA A 320 9.76 5.16 -19.40
C ALA A 320 9.50 4.20 -18.21
N LEU A 321 10.26 4.33 -17.12
CA LEU A 321 10.04 3.55 -15.90
C LEU A 321 8.65 3.83 -15.29
N ALA A 322 8.25 5.11 -15.24
CA ALA A 322 6.93 5.52 -14.76
C ALA A 322 5.80 4.93 -15.62
N ALA A 323 5.98 4.88 -16.93
CA ALA A 323 5.02 4.26 -17.85
C ALA A 323 4.90 2.76 -17.60
N VAL A 324 6.03 2.04 -17.42
CA VAL A 324 6.03 0.61 -17.10
C VAL A 324 5.26 0.34 -15.80
N LEU A 325 5.54 1.09 -14.72
CA LEU A 325 4.83 0.94 -13.45
C LEU A 325 3.33 1.24 -13.58
N THR A 326 2.97 2.28 -14.34
CA THR A 326 1.58 2.63 -14.62
C THR A 326 0.85 1.48 -15.31
N LEU A 327 1.48 0.83 -16.30
CA LEU A 327 0.92 -0.34 -16.99
C LEU A 327 0.78 -1.54 -16.05
N VAL A 328 1.77 -1.79 -15.19
CA VAL A 328 1.71 -2.86 -14.18
C VAL A 328 0.54 -2.63 -13.22
N TRP A 329 0.33 -1.40 -12.75
CA TRP A 329 -0.79 -1.10 -11.86
C TRP A 329 -2.14 -1.14 -12.59
N ALA A 330 -2.23 -0.67 -13.83
CA ALA A 330 -3.43 -0.82 -14.64
C ALA A 330 -3.81 -2.29 -14.83
N LEU A 331 -2.81 -3.15 -15.09
CA LEU A 331 -3.00 -4.60 -15.17
C LEU A 331 -3.43 -5.19 -13.82
N ALA A 332 -2.78 -4.79 -12.72
CA ALA A 332 -3.15 -5.22 -11.37
C ALA A 332 -4.59 -4.80 -10.98
N ALA A 333 -5.02 -3.61 -11.42
CA ALA A 333 -6.38 -3.11 -11.25
C ALA A 333 -7.38 -3.97 -12.03
N ALA A 334 -7.06 -4.32 -13.29
CA ALA A 334 -7.90 -5.17 -14.12
C ALA A 334 -8.05 -6.59 -13.54
N LEU A 335 -6.97 -7.15 -12.97
CA LEU A 335 -6.96 -8.51 -12.41
C LEU A 335 -7.62 -8.61 -11.04
N ASN A 336 -7.39 -7.64 -10.14
CA ASN A 336 -7.90 -7.70 -8.77
C ASN A 336 -9.19 -6.90 -8.53
N GLY A 337 -9.56 -5.99 -9.44
CA GLY A 337 -10.69 -5.08 -9.24
C GLY A 337 -10.53 -4.12 -8.06
N ASN A 338 -9.31 -3.92 -7.54
CA ASN A 338 -9.08 -3.05 -6.39
C ASN A 338 -8.91 -1.59 -6.88
N PRO A 339 -9.72 -0.63 -6.36
CA PRO A 339 -9.67 0.75 -6.80
C PRO A 339 -8.35 1.45 -6.50
N GLY A 340 -7.57 0.98 -5.51
CA GLY A 340 -6.27 1.56 -5.19
C GLY A 340 -5.27 1.49 -6.35
N PHE A 341 -5.25 0.38 -7.10
CA PHE A 341 -4.38 0.26 -8.28
C PHE A 341 -4.84 1.18 -9.42
N THR A 342 -6.15 1.40 -9.57
CA THR A 342 -6.69 2.38 -10.51
C THR A 342 -6.26 3.81 -10.14
N VAL A 343 -6.32 4.16 -8.84
CA VAL A 343 -5.86 5.46 -8.36
C VAL A 343 -4.37 5.65 -8.65
N LEU A 344 -3.53 4.63 -8.44
CA LEU A 344 -2.10 4.69 -8.77
C LEU A 344 -1.84 4.87 -10.27
N ALA A 345 -2.54 4.10 -11.11
CA ALA A 345 -2.43 4.19 -12.56
C ALA A 345 -2.86 5.57 -13.11
N ILE A 346 -3.70 6.31 -12.37
CA ILE A 346 -4.07 7.69 -12.69
C ILE A 346 -3.07 8.69 -12.10
N ALA A 347 -2.72 8.52 -10.81
CA ALA A 347 -1.89 9.46 -10.07
C ALA A 347 -0.48 9.60 -10.66
N MET A 348 0.10 8.50 -11.13
CA MET A 348 1.45 8.49 -11.70
C MET A 348 1.57 9.38 -12.93
N PRO A 349 0.84 9.15 -14.05
CA PRO A 349 0.93 10.05 -15.20
C PRO A 349 0.42 11.46 -14.87
N ALA A 350 -0.57 11.61 -13.98
CA ALA A 350 -1.12 12.92 -13.62
C ALA A 350 -0.14 13.81 -12.83
N SER A 351 0.86 13.23 -12.16
CA SER A 351 1.86 13.96 -11.38
C SER A 351 3.23 13.99 -12.05
N VAL A 352 3.72 12.83 -12.52
CA VAL A 352 5.06 12.68 -13.09
C VAL A 352 5.20 13.39 -14.43
N VAL A 353 4.19 13.33 -15.30
CA VAL A 353 4.27 13.95 -16.63
C VAL A 353 4.37 15.48 -16.53
N PRO A 354 3.52 16.19 -15.76
CA PRO A 354 3.71 17.62 -15.54
C PRO A 354 5.09 17.96 -14.98
N THR A 355 5.56 17.25 -13.95
CA THR A 355 6.88 17.52 -13.35
C THR A 355 8.02 17.29 -14.35
N ALA A 356 7.95 16.23 -15.16
CA ALA A 356 8.92 15.97 -16.22
C ALA A 356 8.92 17.05 -17.31
N THR A 357 7.75 17.60 -17.67
CA THR A 357 7.68 18.70 -18.65
C THR A 357 8.33 19.99 -18.16
N PHE A 358 8.37 20.23 -16.85
CA PHE A 358 9.13 21.35 -16.30
C PHE A 358 10.64 21.15 -16.47
N VAL A 359 11.15 19.93 -16.27
CA VAL A 359 12.59 19.63 -16.42
C VAL A 359 13.04 19.71 -17.88
N LEU A 360 12.25 19.14 -18.80
CA LEU A 360 12.60 19.08 -20.23
C LEU A 360 12.56 20.44 -20.95
N VAL A 361 12.12 21.53 -20.28
CA VAL A 361 11.95 22.86 -20.88
C VAL A 361 11.32 22.77 -22.28
N VAL A 362 10.26 21.97 -22.37
CA VAL A 362 9.73 21.52 -23.66
C VAL A 362 9.35 22.73 -24.51
N ASP A 363 9.92 22.83 -25.71
CA ASP A 363 9.69 23.98 -26.61
C ASP A 363 8.20 24.21 -26.92
N HIS A 364 7.38 23.15 -26.84
CA HIS A 364 5.95 23.16 -27.18
C HIS A 364 5.09 22.39 -26.17
N PRO A 365 4.87 22.90 -24.94
CA PRO A 365 4.15 22.18 -23.87
C PRO A 365 2.67 21.93 -24.24
N THR A 366 2.09 22.80 -25.06
CA THR A 366 0.69 22.71 -25.52
C THR A 366 0.44 21.52 -26.45
N TRP A 367 1.42 21.13 -27.28
CA TRP A 367 1.27 20.01 -28.21
C TRP A 367 1.29 18.66 -27.49
N TRP A 368 2.12 18.53 -26.47
CA TRP A 368 2.13 17.34 -25.60
C TRP A 368 0.84 17.21 -24.80
N GLY A 369 0.35 18.32 -24.24
CA GLY A 369 -0.96 18.35 -23.58
C GLY A 369 -2.08 17.91 -24.53
N ALA A 370 -2.09 18.41 -25.77
CA ALA A 370 -3.07 18.02 -26.78
C ALA A 370 -2.95 16.53 -27.17
N ALA A 371 -1.73 16.02 -27.39
CA ALA A 371 -1.49 14.62 -27.73
C ALA A 371 -1.98 13.68 -26.62
N LEU A 372 -1.68 14.00 -25.35
CA LEU A 372 -2.15 13.23 -24.20
C LEU A 372 -3.67 13.29 -24.04
N ALA A 373 -4.28 14.46 -24.25
CA ALA A 373 -5.74 14.62 -24.20
C ALA A 373 -6.44 13.78 -25.28
N VAL A 374 -5.93 13.80 -26.51
CA VAL A 374 -6.44 12.98 -27.62
C VAL A 374 -6.28 11.50 -27.32
N ALA A 375 -5.09 11.06 -26.89
CA ALA A 375 -4.83 9.67 -26.53
C ALA A 375 -5.77 9.18 -25.41
N GLY A 376 -5.90 9.95 -24.32
CA GLY A 376 -6.80 9.62 -23.22
C GLY A 376 -8.27 9.55 -23.65
N THR A 377 -8.72 10.48 -24.49
CA THR A 377 -10.09 10.49 -25.04
C THR A 377 -10.35 9.26 -25.91
N LEU A 378 -9.39 8.87 -26.76
CA LEU A 378 -9.51 7.68 -27.60
C LEU A 378 -9.61 6.39 -26.76
N VAL A 379 -8.80 6.27 -25.71
CA VAL A 379 -8.86 5.11 -24.80
C VAL A 379 -10.22 5.04 -24.10
N LEU A 380 -10.72 6.16 -23.57
CA LEU A 380 -12.03 6.20 -22.91
C LEU A 380 -13.19 5.91 -23.88
N ALA A 381 -13.12 6.45 -25.11
CA ALA A 381 -14.11 6.18 -26.14
C ALA A 381 -14.16 4.69 -26.51
N LEU A 382 -12.99 4.04 -26.62
CA LEU A 382 -12.90 2.61 -26.93
C LEU A 382 -13.50 1.75 -25.81
N VAL A 383 -13.23 2.08 -24.55
CA VAL A 383 -13.84 1.39 -23.39
C VAL A 383 -15.35 1.61 -23.35
N GLY A 384 -15.83 2.84 -23.56
CA GLY A 384 -17.26 3.15 -23.61
C GLY A 384 -17.99 2.38 -24.72
N LEU A 385 -17.37 2.28 -25.90
CA LEU A 385 -17.89 1.51 -27.03
C LEU A 385 -17.97 0.01 -26.70
N GLN A 386 -16.93 -0.55 -26.08
CA GLN A 386 -16.94 -1.96 -25.66
C GLN A 386 -18.07 -2.26 -24.67
N GLN A 387 -18.32 -1.36 -23.71
CA GLN A 387 -19.42 -1.53 -22.75
C GLN A 387 -20.80 -1.46 -23.42
N LEU A 388 -20.99 -0.54 -24.37
CA LEU A 388 -22.23 -0.44 -25.14
C LEU A 388 -22.48 -1.70 -25.98
N LEU A 389 -21.44 -2.21 -26.65
CA LEU A 389 -21.51 -3.44 -27.43
C LEU A 389 -21.81 -4.66 -26.55
N ALA A 390 -21.22 -4.74 -25.37
CA ALA A 390 -21.48 -5.82 -24.41
C ALA A 390 -22.92 -5.79 -23.88
N ARG A 391 -23.49 -4.61 -23.63
CA ARG A 391 -24.91 -4.46 -23.24
C ARG A 391 -25.85 -4.94 -24.34
N LYS A 392 -25.57 -4.58 -25.59
CA LYS A 392 -26.38 -4.97 -26.75
C LYS A 392 -26.38 -6.48 -27.04
N ARG A 393 -25.38 -7.22 -26.54
CA ARG A 393 -25.34 -8.70 -26.65
C ARG A 393 -26.11 -9.41 -25.54
N ARG A 394 -26.50 -8.72 -24.47
CA ARG A 394 -27.24 -9.27 -23.31
C ARG A 394 -28.73 -8.93 -23.33
N ALA A 395 -29.13 -7.94 -24.13
CA ALA A 395 -30.52 -7.64 -24.47
C ALA A 395 -30.88 -8.35 -25.77
#